data_AF-A0A0R0JBL2-F1
#
_entry.id   AF-A0A0R0JBL2-F1
#
_cell.length_a   1.000
_cell.length_b   1.000
_cell.length_c   1.000
_cell.angle_alpha   90.00
_cell.angle_beta   90.00
_cell.angle_gamma   90.00
#
_symmetry.space_group_name_H-M   'P 1'
#
loop_
_entity.id
_entity.type
_entity.pdbx_description
1 polymer ?
#
loop_
_entity_poly.entity_id
_entity_poly.type
_entity_poly.pdbx_seq_one_letter_code
_entity_poly.pdbx_strand_id
1 'polypeptide(L)'
;MLGKMRKVSTRGDSVAANYAFSPSEDDVIMKHRLLTRTTTTRGDPPLKKLQKKFTSFVSEVDKDKDNNYNDCEKLARAFLQELMTFEILFLKSKAILKEEMNHQILQAQDDIEDLNKQLKESKVERRHKEESETMKVILELENEISALDAENTAGSRLLELRKKQFALL
;
A
#
# COMPACT_ATOMS: atom_id res chain seq x y z
N MET A 1 -35.06 43.52 11.56
CA MET A 1 -35.95 42.70 12.42
C MET A 1 -35.43 41.27 12.44
N LEU A 2 -35.33 40.68 13.64
CA LEU A 2 -35.31 39.25 14.02
C LEU A 2 -34.57 38.25 13.11
N GLY A 3 -33.65 37.41 13.58
CA GLY A 3 -33.30 37.03 14.94
C GLY A 3 -32.43 35.77 14.87
N LYS A 4 -31.31 35.79 15.60
CA LYS A 4 -30.45 34.63 15.85
C LYS A 4 -31.26 33.51 16.51
N MET A 5 -31.35 32.33 15.90
CA MET A 5 -31.67 31.09 16.61
C MET A 5 -30.40 30.27 16.83
N ARG A 6 -30.12 30.05 18.12
CA ARG A 6 -29.00 29.31 18.68
C ARG A 6 -29.50 27.94 19.14
N LYS A 7 -28.84 26.90 18.62
CA LYS A 7 -28.60 25.55 19.15
C LYS A 7 -29.80 24.75 19.73
N VAL A 8 -30.19 23.72 18.99
CA VAL A 8 -30.65 22.46 19.58
C VAL A 8 -29.44 21.50 19.63
N SER A 9 -29.10 21.08 20.84
CA SER A 9 -28.09 20.07 21.12
C SER A 9 -28.72 18.69 20.94
N THR A 10 -28.42 18.04 19.83
CA THR A 10 -28.70 16.61 19.63
C THR A 10 -27.54 15.85 20.25
N ARG A 11 -27.87 15.05 21.25
CA ARG A 11 -26.97 14.34 22.15
C ARG A 11 -26.75 12.94 21.58
N GLY A 12 -25.77 12.83 20.68
CA GLY A 12 -25.29 11.62 20.02
C GLY A 12 -24.14 12.02 19.11
N ASP A 13 -23.05 11.26 19.11
CA ASP A 13 -21.95 11.37 18.15
C ASP A 13 -20.92 12.51 18.36
N SER A 14 -19.98 12.34 19.30
CA SER A 14 -18.63 12.98 19.21
C SER A 14 -17.57 12.47 20.21
N VAL A 15 -17.56 11.19 20.62
CA VAL A 15 -16.49 10.68 21.53
C VAL A 15 -15.10 10.65 20.84
N ALA A 16 -15.04 10.89 19.53
CA ALA A 16 -13.77 10.97 18.78
C ALA A 16 -12.97 12.29 18.99
N ALA A 17 -13.52 13.32 19.66
CA ALA A 17 -12.93 14.66 19.65
C ALA A 17 -11.80 14.93 20.68
N ASN A 18 -11.32 13.93 21.42
CA ASN A 18 -10.33 14.11 22.49
C ASN A 18 -8.99 13.38 22.29
N TYR A 19 -8.74 12.77 21.13
CA TYR A 19 -7.42 12.22 20.82
C TYR A 19 -6.56 13.31 20.18
N ALA A 20 -5.41 13.60 20.81
CA ALA A 20 -4.44 14.59 20.33
C ALA A 20 -3.71 14.13 19.05
N PHE A 21 -3.92 12.88 18.63
CA PHE A 21 -3.33 12.26 17.47
C PHE A 21 -4.42 11.63 16.62
N SER A 22 -4.23 11.65 15.30
CA SER A 22 -5.10 10.94 14.36
C SER A 22 -4.91 9.42 14.48
N PRO A 23 -5.88 8.58 14.09
CA PRO A 23 -5.74 7.11 14.15
C PRO A 23 -4.47 6.57 13.45
N SER A 24 -4.07 7.19 12.34
CA SER A 24 -2.82 6.84 11.63
C SER A 24 -1.56 7.19 12.41
N GLU A 25 -1.57 8.29 13.18
CA GLU A 25 -0.46 8.68 14.04
C GLU A 25 -0.43 7.82 15.31
N ASP A 26 -1.61 7.47 15.85
CA ASP A 26 -1.75 6.58 17.01
C ASP A 26 -1.10 5.23 16.75
N ASP A 27 -1.27 4.64 15.56
CA ASP A 27 -0.62 3.37 15.21
C ASP A 27 0.91 3.50 15.15
N VAL A 28 1.44 4.58 14.58
CA VAL A 28 2.90 4.83 14.56
C VAL A 28 3.43 5.04 15.98
N ILE A 29 2.72 5.79 16.82
CA ILE A 29 3.07 6.02 18.22
C ILE A 29 3.00 4.71 19.01
N MET A 30 1.98 3.88 18.79
CA MET A 30 1.85 2.57 19.42
C MET A 30 2.97 1.62 18.98
N LYS A 31 3.30 1.58 17.68
CA LYS A 31 4.44 0.81 17.13
C LYS A 31 5.75 1.29 17.73
N HIS A 32 6.01 2.60 17.74
CA HIS A 32 7.21 3.17 18.33
C HIS A 32 7.31 2.88 19.83
N ARG A 33 6.22 3.07 20.58
CA ARG A 33 6.16 2.77 22.02
C ARG A 33 6.37 1.29 22.32
N LEU A 34 5.79 0.39 21.51
CA LEU A 34 6.00 -1.03 21.63
C LEU A 34 7.46 -1.37 21.34
N LEU A 35 8.00 -0.85 20.24
CA LEU A 35 9.39 -1.03 19.87
C LEU A 35 10.32 -0.56 20.99
N THR A 36 10.14 0.66 21.50
CA THR A 36 10.87 1.19 22.65
C THR A 36 10.73 0.29 23.89
N ARG A 37 9.53 -0.21 24.19
CA ARG A 37 9.35 -1.16 25.30
C ARG A 37 10.10 -2.48 25.09
N THR A 38 10.21 -2.94 23.85
CA THR A 38 10.90 -4.19 23.52
C THR A 38 12.42 -4.04 23.31
N THR A 39 12.90 -2.85 22.90
CA THR A 39 14.33 -2.60 22.59
C THR A 39 15.04 -1.79 23.67
N THR A 40 14.32 -0.92 24.38
CA THR A 40 14.83 -0.08 25.47
C THR A 40 14.22 -0.56 26.79
N THR A 41 14.72 -1.69 27.30
CA THR A 41 14.43 -2.06 28.68
C THR A 41 15.29 -1.21 29.60
N ARG A 42 14.67 -0.37 30.44
CA ARG A 42 15.28 0.12 31.68
C ARG A 42 15.38 -1.09 32.64
N GLY A 43 16.29 -2.01 32.34
CA GLY A 43 16.39 -3.34 32.96
C GLY A 43 17.05 -4.37 32.02
N ASP A 44 17.36 -5.55 32.53
CA ASP A 44 17.90 -6.63 31.70
C ASP A 44 16.90 -7.03 30.61
N PRO A 45 17.35 -7.28 29.37
CA PRO A 45 16.51 -7.82 28.31
C PRO A 45 15.75 -9.07 28.78
N PRO A 46 14.51 -9.33 28.29
CA PRO A 46 13.70 -10.46 28.75
C PRO A 46 14.45 -11.80 28.71
N LEU A 47 15.23 -12.04 27.65
CA LEU A 47 16.08 -13.21 27.51
C LEU A 47 17.18 -13.28 28.58
N LYS A 48 17.82 -12.15 28.89
CA LYS A 48 18.87 -12.07 29.92
C LYS A 48 18.29 -12.26 31.33
N LYS A 49 17.08 -11.75 31.58
CA LYS A 49 16.37 -11.96 32.84
C LYS A 49 15.97 -13.43 33.03
N LEU A 50 15.44 -14.06 31.97
CA LEU A 50 15.16 -15.50 31.94
C LEU A 50 16.43 -16.33 32.18
N GLN A 51 17.52 -15.99 31.50
CA GLN A 51 18.83 -16.63 31.67
C GLN A 51 19.33 -16.52 33.12
N LYS A 52 19.24 -15.34 33.76
CA LYS A 52 19.63 -15.18 35.17
C LYS A 52 18.83 -16.09 36.09
N LYS A 53 17.51 -16.20 35.89
CA LYS A 53 16.66 -17.10 36.68
C LYS A 53 17.02 -18.57 36.48
N PHE A 54 17.27 -18.97 35.23
CA PHE A 54 17.74 -20.31 34.91
C PHE A 54 19.07 -20.64 35.59
N THR A 55 20.07 -19.75 35.45
CA THR A 55 21.37 -19.92 36.08
C THR A 55 21.26 -19.98 37.61
N SER A 56 20.45 -19.12 38.24
CA SER A 56 20.22 -19.19 39.69
C SER A 56 19.60 -20.53 40.13
N PHE A 57 18.62 -21.04 39.37
CA PHE A 57 18.01 -22.34 39.65
C PHE A 57 19.04 -23.48 39.53
N VAL A 58 19.77 -23.56 38.43
CA VAL A 58 20.79 -24.60 38.20
C VAL A 58 21.88 -24.54 39.28
N SER A 59 22.38 -23.35 39.60
CA SER A 59 23.38 -23.18 40.66
C SER A 59 22.90 -23.52 42.06
N GLU A 60 21.58 -23.51 42.33
CA GLU A 60 21.04 -24.00 43.61
C GLU A 60 20.95 -25.53 43.63
N VAL A 61 20.58 -26.14 42.50
CA VAL A 61 20.53 -27.59 42.33
C VAL A 61 21.93 -28.22 42.44
N ASP A 62 22.95 -27.57 41.88
CA ASP A 62 24.35 -28.03 41.93
C ASP A 62 24.96 -27.98 43.35
N LYS A 63 24.29 -27.38 44.32
CA LYS A 63 24.73 -27.43 45.72
C LYS A 63 24.29 -28.77 46.31
N ASP A 64 25.25 -29.64 46.60
CA ASP A 64 25.06 -30.91 47.33
C ASP A 64 24.66 -30.67 48.81
N LYS A 65 23.49 -30.07 49.03
CA LYS A 65 22.91 -29.82 50.35
C LYS A 65 21.51 -30.41 50.38
N ASP A 66 21.31 -31.45 51.20
CA ASP A 66 20.03 -32.15 51.33
C ASP A 66 18.84 -31.25 51.72
N ASN A 67 19.10 -30.05 52.25
CA ASN A 67 18.09 -29.10 52.70
C ASN A 67 17.76 -27.98 51.69
N ASN A 68 18.28 -27.99 50.46
CA ASN A 68 18.04 -26.92 49.46
C ASN A 68 16.70 -27.03 48.71
N TYR A 69 15.91 -28.09 48.96
CA TYR A 69 14.70 -28.40 48.18
C TYR A 69 13.72 -27.21 48.07
N ASN A 70 13.45 -26.52 49.19
CA ASN A 70 12.54 -25.38 49.22
C ASN A 70 13.05 -24.19 48.39
N ASP A 71 14.36 -23.98 48.33
CA ASP A 71 14.96 -22.89 47.57
C ASP A 71 15.00 -23.24 46.08
N CYS A 72 15.32 -24.48 45.75
CA CYS A 72 15.18 -25.05 44.40
C CYS A 72 13.74 -24.91 43.89
N GLU A 73 12.73 -25.24 44.69
CA GLU A 73 11.32 -25.11 44.31
C GLU A 73 10.92 -23.66 44.07
N LYS A 74 11.33 -22.73 44.94
CA LYS A 74 11.07 -21.28 44.76
C LYS A 74 11.73 -20.75 43.48
N LEU A 75 12.97 -21.14 43.21
CA LEU A 75 13.70 -20.74 42.01
C LEU A 75 13.09 -21.34 40.74
N ALA A 76 12.66 -22.60 40.78
CA ALA A 76 11.95 -23.25 39.68
C ALA A 76 10.63 -22.52 39.36
N ARG A 77 9.82 -22.21 40.39
CA ARG A 77 8.58 -21.43 40.20
C ARG A 77 8.86 -20.05 39.61
N ALA A 78 9.90 -19.36 40.08
CA ALA A 78 10.29 -18.05 39.55
C ALA A 78 10.78 -18.12 38.09
N PHE A 79 11.53 -19.17 37.72
CA PHE A 79 11.95 -19.40 36.35
C PHE A 79 10.77 -19.70 35.42
N LEU A 80 9.85 -20.57 35.83
CA LEU A 80 8.65 -20.89 35.05
C LEU A 80 7.75 -19.67 34.83
N GLN A 81 7.57 -18.83 35.86
CA GLN A 81 6.83 -17.57 35.72
C GLN A 81 7.49 -16.61 34.72
N GLU A 82 8.82 -16.51 34.74
CA GLU A 82 9.56 -15.69 33.77
C GLU A 82 9.46 -16.26 32.35
N LEU A 83 9.53 -17.60 32.21
CA LEU A 83 9.37 -18.30 30.94
C LEU A 83 8.00 -18.04 30.33
N MET A 84 6.93 -18.19 31.10
CA MET A 84 5.56 -17.90 30.65
C MET A 84 5.41 -16.44 30.22
N THR A 85 6.00 -15.51 30.98
CA THR A 85 5.97 -14.07 30.65
C THR A 85 6.71 -13.81 29.33
N PHE A 86 7.88 -14.41 29.14
CA PHE A 86 8.66 -14.30 27.91
C PHE A 86 7.91 -14.88 26.71
N GLU A 87 7.29 -16.04 26.85
CA GLU A 87 6.49 -16.69 25.80
C GLU A 87 5.30 -15.82 25.38
N ILE A 88 4.56 -15.25 26.33
CA ILE A 88 3.45 -14.33 26.03
C ILE A 88 3.95 -13.11 25.25
N LEU A 89 5.09 -12.52 25.64
CA LEU A 89 5.68 -11.37 24.93
C LEU A 89 6.13 -11.75 23.52
N PHE A 90 6.74 -12.92 23.37
CA PHE A 90 7.18 -13.44 22.07
C PHE A 90 5.99 -13.69 21.14
N LEU A 91 4.93 -14.33 21.62
CA LEU A 91 3.71 -14.57 20.85
C LEU A 91 3.03 -13.27 20.43
N LYS A 92 2.98 -12.26 21.32
CA LYS A 92 2.47 -10.92 20.99
C LYS A 92 3.28 -10.26 19.88
N SER A 93 4.62 -10.26 20.00
CA SER A 93 5.51 -9.70 18.97
C SER A 93 5.32 -10.41 17.62
N LYS A 94 5.26 -11.75 17.62
CA LYS A 94 5.01 -12.55 16.42
C LYS A 94 3.67 -12.22 15.76
N ALA A 95 2.60 -12.06 16.56
CA ALA A 95 1.28 -11.69 16.05
C ALA A 95 1.30 -10.32 15.37
N ILE A 96 1.92 -9.33 16.01
CA ILE A 96 2.04 -7.96 15.50
C ILE A 96 2.85 -7.93 14.20
N LEU A 97 3.98 -8.64 14.13
CA LEU A 97 4.77 -8.75 12.90
C LEU A 97 3.99 -9.40 11.75
N LYS A 98 3.17 -10.41 12.05
CA LYS A 98 2.32 -11.06 11.05
C LYS A 98 1.23 -10.11 10.56
N GLU A 99 0.60 -9.36 11.46
CA GLU A 99 -0.41 -8.36 11.12
C GLU A 99 0.16 -7.22 10.28
N GLU A 100 1.34 -6.72 10.64
CA GLU A 100 2.05 -5.69 9.88
C GLU A 100 2.41 -6.16 8.47
N MET A 101 2.96 -7.37 8.35
CA MET A 101 3.29 -7.96 7.05
C MET A 101 2.03 -8.14 6.18
N ASN A 102 0.92 -8.59 6.78
CA ASN A 102 -0.35 -8.71 6.07
C ASN A 102 -0.88 -7.34 5.61
N HIS A 103 -0.76 -6.30 6.44
CA HIS A 103 -1.16 -4.94 6.07
C HIS A 103 -0.34 -4.42 4.88
N GLN A 104 0.98 -4.62 4.90
CA GLN A 104 1.86 -4.25 3.78
C GLN A 104 1.54 -5.03 2.50
N ILE A 105 1.17 -6.31 2.61
CA ILE A 105 0.73 -7.12 1.46
C ILE A 105 -0.56 -6.55 0.87
N LEU A 106 -1.56 -6.22 1.70
CA LEU A 106 -2.82 -5.63 1.23
C LEU A 106 -2.60 -4.29 0.56
N GLN A 107 -1.81 -3.40 1.17
CA GLN A 107 -1.46 -2.11 0.58
C GLN A 107 -0.76 -2.28 -0.77
N ALA A 108 0.22 -3.18 -0.86
CA ALA A 108 0.91 -3.44 -2.12
C ALA A 108 -0.02 -4.04 -3.18
N GLN A 109 -1.02 -4.83 -2.79
CA GLN A 109 -2.03 -5.35 -3.71
C GLN A 109 -2.92 -4.24 -4.27
N ASP A 110 -3.39 -3.33 -3.42
CA ASP A 110 -4.18 -2.17 -3.83
C ASP A 110 -3.39 -1.24 -4.77
N ASP A 111 -2.13 -0.96 -4.45
CA ASP A 111 -1.23 -0.16 -5.29
C ASP A 111 -0.99 -0.82 -6.66
N ILE A 112 -0.80 -2.15 -6.69
CA ILE A 112 -0.64 -2.91 -7.94
C ILE A 112 -1.94 -2.86 -8.76
N GLU A 113 -3.11 -2.95 -8.13
CA GLU A 113 -4.39 -2.87 -8.85
C GLU A 113 -4.60 -1.48 -9.47
N ASP A 114 -4.34 -0.42 -8.72
CA ASP A 114 -4.45 0.96 -9.21
C ASP A 114 -3.47 1.23 -10.35
N LEU A 115 -2.19 0.85 -10.20
CA LEU A 115 -1.19 0.98 -11.27
C LEU A 115 -1.57 0.19 -12.52
N ASN A 116 -2.16 -0.99 -12.38
CA ASN A 116 -2.66 -1.76 -13.52
C ASN A 116 -3.83 -1.08 -14.22
N LYS A 117 -4.73 -0.44 -13.47
CA LYS A 117 -5.83 0.35 -14.02
C LYS A 117 -5.30 1.55 -14.81
N GLN A 118 -4.40 2.33 -14.21
CA GLN A 118 -3.76 3.47 -14.88
C GLN A 118 -3.01 3.04 -16.15
N LEU A 119 -2.30 1.90 -16.10
CA LEU A 119 -1.61 1.36 -17.27
C LEU A 119 -2.58 0.97 -18.40
N LYS A 120 -3.73 0.38 -18.07
CA LYS A 120 -4.77 0.04 -19.06
C LYS A 120 -5.35 1.31 -19.69
N GLU A 121 -5.68 2.31 -18.89
CA GLU A 121 -6.18 3.61 -19.35
C GLU A 121 -5.16 4.31 -20.26
N SER A 122 -3.89 4.35 -19.86
CA SER A 122 -2.81 4.93 -20.67
C SER A 122 -2.60 4.21 -22.01
N LYS A 123 -2.77 2.87 -22.05
CA LYS A 123 -2.69 2.10 -23.29
C LYS A 123 -3.84 2.41 -24.25
N VAL A 124 -5.06 2.60 -23.72
CA VAL A 124 -6.22 2.99 -24.53
C VAL A 124 -6.04 4.39 -25.09
N GLU A 125 -5.61 5.35 -24.26
CA GLU A 125 -5.34 6.73 -24.68
C GLU A 125 -4.29 6.78 -25.80
N ARG A 126 -3.20 6.02 -25.67
CA ARG A 126 -2.18 5.94 -26.71
C ARG A 126 -2.73 5.39 -28.03
N ARG A 127 -3.53 4.33 -27.97
CA ARG A 127 -4.16 3.75 -29.18
C ARG A 127 -5.07 4.76 -29.86
N HIS A 128 -5.93 5.45 -29.12
CA HIS A 128 -6.81 6.48 -29.70
C HIS A 128 -6.03 7.63 -30.33
N LYS A 129 -4.90 8.02 -29.74
CA LYS A 129 -4.01 9.02 -30.35
C LYS A 129 -3.43 8.54 -31.68
N GLU A 130 -2.88 7.32 -31.71
CA GLU A 130 -2.32 6.72 -32.93
C GLU A 130 -3.39 6.52 -34.01
N GLU A 131 -4.60 6.06 -33.63
CA GLU A 131 -5.78 5.95 -34.50
C GLU A 131 -6.22 7.31 -35.04
N SER A 132 -6.18 8.37 -34.22
CA SER A 132 -6.52 9.72 -34.69
C SER A 132 -5.49 10.28 -35.66
N GLU A 133 -4.19 10.03 -35.44
CA GLU A 133 -3.12 10.46 -36.34
C GLU A 133 -3.20 9.73 -37.69
N THR A 134 -3.42 8.42 -37.67
CA THR A 134 -3.63 7.62 -38.89
C THR A 134 -4.87 8.04 -39.67
N MET A 135 -5.98 8.34 -38.99
CA MET A 135 -7.20 8.86 -39.63
C MET A 135 -6.96 10.20 -40.35
N LYS A 136 -6.14 11.10 -39.78
CA LYS A 136 -5.79 12.37 -40.42
C LYS A 136 -5.01 12.15 -41.71
N VAL A 137 -4.03 11.26 -41.69
CA VAL A 137 -3.23 10.92 -42.88
C VAL A 137 -4.11 10.29 -43.97
N ILE A 138 -5.06 9.42 -43.59
CA ILE A 138 -6.02 8.84 -44.54
C ILE A 138 -6.87 9.93 -45.18
N LEU A 139 -7.42 10.86 -44.40
CA LEU A 139 -8.21 11.98 -44.92
C LEU A 139 -7.39 12.90 -45.85
N GLU A 140 -6.13 13.16 -45.53
CA GLU A 140 -5.22 13.94 -46.38
C GLU A 140 -5.01 13.25 -47.73
N LEU A 141 -4.75 11.94 -47.74
CA LEU A 141 -4.59 11.14 -48.97
C LEU A 141 -5.88 11.05 -49.78
N GLU A 142 -7.04 10.89 -49.13
CA GLU A 142 -8.35 10.88 -49.81
C GLU A 142 -8.64 12.21 -50.53
N ASN A 143 -8.27 13.33 -49.91
CA ASN A 143 -8.38 14.65 -50.52
C ASN A 143 -7.41 14.82 -51.70
N GLU A 144 -6.17 14.33 -51.58
CA GLU A 144 -5.19 14.36 -52.66
C GLU A 144 -5.64 13.52 -53.87
N ILE A 145 -6.14 12.29 -53.63
CA ILE A 145 -6.70 11.43 -54.68
C ILE A 145 -7.88 12.12 -55.37
N SER A 146 -8.79 12.73 -54.60
CA SER A 146 -9.94 13.44 -55.16
C SER A 146 -9.52 14.63 -56.05
N ALA A 147 -8.46 15.35 -55.67
CA ALA A 147 -7.91 16.44 -56.48
C ALA A 147 -7.26 15.91 -57.77
N LEU A 148 -6.48 14.83 -57.69
CA LEU A 148 -5.86 14.17 -58.83
C LEU A 148 -6.90 13.60 -59.80
N ASP A 149 -7.99 13.02 -59.31
CA ASP A 149 -9.10 12.52 -60.15
C ASP A 149 -9.81 13.65 -60.89
N ALA A 150 -9.99 14.80 -60.25
CA ALA A 150 -10.54 15.99 -60.89
C ALA A 150 -9.61 16.53 -61.98
N GLU A 151 -8.30 16.59 -61.72
CA GLU A 151 -7.28 16.99 -62.69
C GLU A 151 -7.22 16.01 -63.88
N ASN A 152 -7.18 14.71 -63.61
CA ASN A 152 -7.17 13.66 -64.63
C ASN A 152 -8.43 13.70 -65.51
N THR A 153 -9.60 13.93 -64.89
CA THR A 153 -10.87 14.10 -65.62
C THR A 153 -10.84 15.34 -66.52
N ALA A 154 -10.34 16.47 -66.01
CA ALA A 154 -10.20 17.69 -66.80
C ALA A 154 -9.20 17.51 -67.95
N GLY A 155 -8.05 16.88 -67.69
CA GLY A 155 -7.03 16.55 -68.68
C GLY A 155 -7.56 15.62 -69.78
N SER A 156 -8.28 14.57 -69.39
CA SER A 156 -8.92 13.64 -70.34
C SER A 156 -9.94 14.35 -71.24
N ARG A 157 -10.79 15.22 -70.67
CA ARG A 157 -11.74 16.03 -71.45
C ARG A 157 -11.02 16.96 -72.44
N LEU A 158 -9.93 17.60 -72.01
CA LEU A 158 -9.13 18.48 -72.85
C LEU A 158 -8.49 17.70 -74.01
N LEU A 159 -7.92 16.52 -73.75
CA LEU A 159 -7.34 15.66 -74.77
C LEU A 159 -8.39 15.23 -75.81
N GLU A 160 -9.58 14.83 -75.38
CA GLU A 160 -10.67 14.47 -76.29
C GLU A 160 -11.12 15.65 -77.16
N LEU A 161 -11.19 16.87 -76.61
CA LEU A 161 -11.45 18.08 -77.39
C LEU A 161 -10.36 18.32 -78.44
N ARG A 162 -9.08 18.16 -78.08
CA ARG A 162 -7.96 18.31 -79.02
C ARG A 162 -7.99 17.27 -80.13
N LYS A 163 -8.27 16.00 -79.82
CA LYS A 163 -8.44 14.94 -80.83
C LYS A 163 -9.54 15.29 -81.84
N LYS A 164 -10.67 15.80 -81.37
CA LYS A 164 -11.77 16.27 -82.24
C LYS A 164 -11.36 17.45 -83.12
N GLN A 165 -10.61 18.41 -82.58
CA GLN A 165 -10.08 19.53 -83.35
C GLN A 165 -9.10 19.06 -84.44
N PHE A 166 -8.20 18.13 -84.12
CA PHE A 166 -7.27 17.55 -85.08
C PHE A 166 -7.97 16.73 -86.18
N ALA A 167 -9.06 16.04 -85.87
CA ALA A 167 -9.83 15.28 -86.86
C ALA A 167 -10.58 16.17 -87.89
N LEU A 168 -10.66 17.48 -87.66
CA LEU A 168 -11.27 18.47 -88.56
C LEU A 168 -10.26 19.19 -89.46
N LEU A 169 -8.96 18.97 -89.26
CA LEU A 169 -7.86 19.51 -90.08
C LEU A 169 -7.45 18.48 -91.14
#